data_AF-A0A840BLS6-F1
#
_entry.id   AF-A0A840BLS6-F1
#
_cell.length_a   1.000
_cell.length_b   1.000
_cell.length_c   1.000
_cell.angle_alpha   90.00
_cell.angle_beta   90.00
_cell.angle_gamma   90.00
#
_symmetry.space_group_name_H-M   'P 1'
#
loop_
_entity.id
_entity.type
_entity.pdbx_description
1 polymer ?
#
loop_
_entity_poly.entity_id
_entity_poly.type
_entity_poly.pdbx_seq_one_letter_code
_entity_poly.pdbx_strand_id
1 'polypeptide(L)'
;MTRDELRQAAQLAFVASGQEVACGAVDELPLPLAQLLALDASHPDVVEAHTGGLTGFVFRLRNDRGDWNIKRARSQSLVQNPDGQTSFLNEVQRRCELEALGDSCPAGVVRTRYASFRSGLIVSDWIPGTVAKTWNERTLGSLFDLLIDLYLHGFFEWDVSPGNLVDDGDRLWMFDFGYMYRFDPLVDLNSNGLAAPLFHPAERFETRNFFAVLLELERASGQDEALRAFMLEKRIALDAYDRLLTTLRARGASQDVLDWLSAIVLRWRNAMASDPAALYLAEGWRSHRLDLDDDLRGQTCTRRTLARTDWLIEAAGKHFDALTQLDALFWHDAGMSKAALLDQLATDRANAERWQVAGQ
;
A
#
# COMPACT_ATOMS: atom_id res chain seq x y z
N MET A 1 -4.59 -1.48 -25.06
CA MET A 1 -3.69 -1.31 -23.91
C MET A 1 -4.53 -1.04 -22.69
N THR A 2 -4.23 -1.70 -21.57
CA THR A 2 -4.84 -1.41 -20.27
C THR A 2 -4.37 -0.03 -19.76
N ARG A 3 -5.05 0.54 -18.76
CA ARG A 3 -4.58 1.79 -18.14
C ARG A 3 -3.23 1.65 -17.46
N ASP A 4 -2.94 0.47 -16.94
CA ASP A 4 -1.63 0.12 -16.38
C ASP A 4 -0.54 0.17 -17.46
N GLU A 5 -0.74 -0.48 -18.60
CA GLU A 5 0.20 -0.45 -19.73
C GLU A 5 0.41 0.98 -20.27
N LEU A 6 -0.66 1.79 -20.35
CA LEU A 6 -0.58 3.19 -20.76
C LEU A 6 0.25 4.02 -19.77
N ARG A 7 0.05 3.80 -18.47
CA ARG A 7 0.80 4.47 -17.40
C ARG A 7 2.28 4.09 -17.46
N GLN A 8 2.59 2.81 -17.56
CA GLN A 8 3.96 2.30 -17.69
C GLN A 8 4.64 2.90 -18.93
N ALA A 9 3.95 2.91 -20.08
CA ALA A 9 4.47 3.51 -21.31
C ALA A 9 4.75 5.01 -21.16
N ALA A 10 3.86 5.76 -20.51
CA ALA A 10 4.04 7.18 -20.24
C ALA A 10 5.23 7.47 -19.31
N GLN A 11 5.40 6.66 -18.26
CA GLN A 11 6.54 6.80 -17.34
C GLN A 11 7.87 6.48 -18.04
N LEU A 12 7.92 5.38 -18.82
CA LEU A 12 9.11 5.02 -19.60
C LEU A 12 9.45 6.11 -20.64
N ALA A 13 8.45 6.67 -21.31
CA ALA A 13 8.63 7.78 -22.24
C ALA A 13 9.17 9.03 -21.55
N PHE A 14 8.69 9.36 -20.34
CA PHE A 14 9.21 10.46 -19.54
C PHE A 14 10.69 10.23 -19.17
N VAL A 15 11.05 9.03 -18.71
CA VAL A 15 12.45 8.69 -18.41
C VAL A 15 13.34 8.92 -19.64
N ALA A 16 12.92 8.36 -20.78
CA ALA A 16 13.65 8.44 -22.06
C ALA A 16 13.76 9.88 -22.61
N SER A 17 12.80 10.75 -22.29
CA SER A 17 12.77 12.13 -22.78
C SER A 17 13.91 13.02 -22.24
N GLY A 18 14.56 12.63 -21.15
CA GLY A 18 15.55 13.47 -20.47
C GLY A 18 14.95 14.61 -19.64
N GLN A 19 13.62 14.77 -19.61
CA GLN A 19 12.94 15.81 -18.83
C GLN A 19 13.14 15.68 -17.33
N GLU A 20 13.04 16.80 -16.61
CA GLU A 20 13.11 16.89 -15.15
C GLU A 20 11.69 17.09 -14.58
N VAL A 21 11.48 16.52 -13.40
CA VAL A 21 10.39 16.88 -12.50
C VAL A 21 10.98 17.14 -11.12
N ALA A 22 10.70 18.33 -10.59
CA ALA A 22 11.21 18.74 -9.29
C ALA A 22 10.20 19.67 -8.59
N CYS A 23 10.27 19.70 -7.27
CA CYS A 23 9.47 20.56 -6.41
C CYS A 23 10.20 20.86 -5.10
N GLY A 24 9.69 21.84 -4.36
CA GLY A 24 10.35 22.37 -3.18
C GLY A 24 11.47 23.34 -3.52
N ALA A 25 12.21 23.77 -2.51
CA ALA A 25 13.23 24.80 -2.64
C ALA A 25 14.59 24.32 -2.11
N VAL A 26 15.65 24.58 -2.86
CA VAL A 26 17.03 24.23 -2.48
C VAL A 26 17.43 24.95 -1.17
N ASP A 27 16.87 26.12 -0.90
CA ASP A 27 17.15 26.91 0.31
C ASP A 27 16.54 26.31 1.59
N GLU A 28 15.55 25.41 1.44
CA GLU A 28 14.94 24.65 2.54
C GLU A 28 15.75 23.39 2.90
N LEU A 29 16.81 23.06 2.16
CA LEU A 29 17.59 21.86 2.43
C LEU A 29 18.38 21.95 3.74
N PRO A 30 18.55 20.82 4.46
CA PRO A 30 19.35 20.79 5.69
C PRO A 30 20.84 21.01 5.46
N LEU A 31 21.34 20.68 4.26
CA LEU A 31 22.72 20.84 3.82
C LEU A 31 22.74 21.26 2.33
N PRO A 32 23.84 21.82 1.82
CA PRO A 32 23.99 22.09 0.39
C PRO A 32 23.71 20.83 -0.45
N LEU A 33 23.02 21.00 -1.58
CA LEU A 33 22.61 19.89 -2.46
C LEU A 33 23.76 18.94 -2.80
N ALA A 34 24.95 19.48 -3.12
CA ALA A 34 26.12 18.66 -3.43
C ALA A 34 26.57 17.75 -2.27
N GLN A 35 26.41 18.20 -1.01
CA GLN A 35 26.71 17.38 0.16
C GLN A 35 25.66 16.29 0.35
N LEU A 36 24.38 16.61 0.15
CA LEU A 36 23.30 15.61 0.22
C LEU A 36 23.45 14.53 -0.84
N LEU A 37 23.88 14.88 -2.05
CA LEU A 37 24.16 13.91 -3.12
C LEU A 37 25.40 13.05 -2.86
N ALA A 38 26.33 13.51 -2.02
CA ALA A 38 27.51 12.76 -1.60
C ALA A 38 27.33 12.05 -0.25
N LEU A 39 26.14 12.16 0.37
CA LEU A 39 25.90 11.71 1.74
C LEU A 39 26.09 10.20 1.91
N ASP A 40 26.82 9.80 2.94
CA ASP A 40 26.96 8.41 3.36
C ASP A 40 26.83 8.27 4.90
N ALA A 41 26.90 7.03 5.39
CA ALA A 41 26.72 6.72 6.81
C ALA A 41 27.83 7.28 7.72
N SER A 42 28.96 7.75 7.17
CA SER A 42 30.06 8.34 7.94
C SER A 42 29.93 9.85 8.15
N HIS A 43 28.97 10.49 7.47
CA HIS A 43 28.73 11.93 7.62
C HIS A 43 28.32 12.26 9.07
N PRO A 44 28.89 13.30 9.71
CA PRO A 44 28.68 13.60 11.13
C PRO A 44 27.22 13.83 11.51
N ASP A 45 26.43 14.40 10.61
CA ASP A 45 25.00 14.67 10.85
C ASP A 45 24.09 13.46 10.59
N VAL A 46 24.61 12.34 10.06
CA VAL A 46 23.81 11.14 9.80
C VAL A 46 23.71 10.32 11.08
N VAL A 47 22.49 10.19 11.58
CA VAL A 47 22.21 9.42 12.80
C VAL A 47 21.70 8.01 12.52
N GLU A 48 21.07 7.80 11.36
CA GLU A 48 20.61 6.48 10.90
C GLU A 48 20.76 6.36 9.39
N ALA A 49 21.13 5.17 8.91
CA ALA A 49 21.27 4.86 7.50
C ALA A 49 20.63 3.51 7.16
N HIS A 50 19.69 3.51 6.22
CA HIS A 50 19.05 2.33 5.66
C HIS A 50 19.48 2.15 4.21
N THR A 51 20.44 1.25 3.99
CA THR A 51 21.05 1.02 2.68
C THR A 51 20.51 -0.22 1.95
N GLY A 52 19.57 -0.94 2.57
CA GLY A 52 18.94 -2.15 2.04
C GLY A 52 17.73 -1.93 1.16
N GLY A 53 17.27 -0.69 0.95
CA GLY A 53 16.08 -0.40 0.13
C GLY A 53 16.27 -0.81 -1.33
N LEU A 54 15.21 -1.30 -1.97
CA LEU A 54 15.27 -1.83 -3.35
C LEU A 54 15.48 -0.74 -4.40
N THR A 55 14.99 0.47 -4.13
CA THR A 55 14.95 1.59 -5.09
C THR A 55 15.86 2.75 -4.68
N GLY A 56 16.29 2.80 -3.42
CA GLY A 56 17.09 3.91 -2.89
C GLY A 56 17.79 3.61 -1.56
N PHE A 57 18.63 4.56 -1.18
CA PHE A 57 19.24 4.67 0.14
C PHE A 57 18.48 5.72 0.95
N VAL A 58 18.25 5.46 2.24
CA VAL A 58 17.56 6.39 3.13
C VAL A 58 18.47 6.76 4.30
N PHE A 59 18.59 8.05 4.58
CA PHE A 59 19.37 8.56 5.71
C PHE A 59 18.49 9.46 6.58
N ARG A 60 18.59 9.27 7.90
CA ARG A 60 18.11 10.24 8.87
C ARG A 60 19.25 11.19 9.20
N LEU A 61 19.05 12.47 8.92
CA LEU A 61 20.00 13.54 9.22
C LEU A 61 19.47 14.36 10.38
N ARG A 62 20.33 14.67 11.35
CA ARG A 62 20.04 15.59 12.46
C ARG A 62 21.07 16.70 12.51
N ASN A 63 20.59 17.94 12.45
CA ASN A 63 21.42 19.13 12.63
C ASN A 63 20.64 20.23 13.35
N ASP A 64 21.21 21.42 13.47
CA ASP A 64 20.59 22.57 14.16
C ASP A 64 19.26 23.02 13.54
N ARG A 65 18.95 22.61 12.30
CA ARG A 65 17.67 22.90 11.63
C ARG A 65 16.60 21.83 11.89
N GLY A 66 16.93 20.71 12.54
CA GLY A 66 16.00 19.66 12.91
C GLY A 66 16.38 18.26 12.39
N ASP A 67 15.39 17.38 12.32
CA ASP A 67 15.51 16.02 11.83
C ASP A 67 14.92 15.89 10.42
N TRP A 68 15.66 15.24 9.53
CA TRP A 68 15.35 15.17 8.11
C TRP A 68 15.47 13.74 7.61
N ASN A 69 14.66 13.42 6.61
CA ASN A 69 14.75 12.18 5.85
C ASN A 69 15.30 12.47 4.45
N ILE A 70 16.38 11.79 4.09
CA ILE A 70 17.06 11.93 2.80
C ILE A 70 16.96 10.60 2.06
N LYS A 71 16.12 10.54 1.01
CA LYS A 71 16.02 9.38 0.11
C LYS A 71 16.79 9.67 -1.17
N ARG A 72 17.81 8.87 -1.44
CA ARG A 72 18.62 8.91 -2.66
C ARG A 72 18.30 7.73 -3.54
N ALA A 73 17.97 7.98 -4.81
CA ALA A 73 17.76 6.94 -5.79
C ALA A 73 19.04 6.12 -6.00
N ARG A 74 18.89 4.81 -6.22
CA ARG A 74 19.98 4.00 -6.77
C ARG A 74 20.23 4.39 -8.21
N SER A 75 21.46 4.25 -8.67
CA SER A 75 21.79 4.35 -10.10
C SER A 75 21.08 3.28 -10.93
N GLN A 76 20.77 2.12 -10.33
CA GLN A 76 19.98 1.04 -10.90
C GLN A 76 19.00 0.51 -9.85
N SER A 77 17.70 0.49 -10.17
CA SER A 77 16.67 -0.14 -9.32
C SER A 77 16.91 -1.65 -9.25
N LEU A 78 16.73 -2.24 -8.07
CA LEU A 78 16.80 -3.69 -7.91
C LEU A 78 15.50 -4.38 -8.39
N VAL A 79 14.40 -3.63 -8.53
CA VAL A 79 13.14 -4.14 -9.05
C VAL A 79 13.13 -4.04 -10.58
N GLN A 80 12.90 -5.17 -11.25
CA GLN A 80 13.12 -5.29 -12.70
C GLN A 80 11.87 -5.01 -13.55
N ASN A 81 10.67 -5.01 -12.97
CA ASN A 81 9.45 -4.68 -13.71
C ASN A 81 9.37 -3.16 -14.00
N PRO A 82 8.57 -2.72 -15.01
CA PRO A 82 8.47 -1.31 -15.36
C PRO A 82 8.14 -0.40 -14.18
N ASP A 83 7.14 -0.76 -13.36
CA ASP A 83 6.72 0.04 -12.21
C ASP A 83 7.82 0.20 -11.16
N GLY A 84 8.61 -0.84 -10.92
CA GLY A 84 9.74 -0.81 -10.01
C GLY A 84 10.91 0.03 -10.54
N GLN A 85 11.14 0.02 -11.85
CA GLN A 85 12.16 0.87 -12.50
C GLN A 85 11.76 2.35 -12.49
N THR A 86 10.46 2.65 -12.59
CA THR A 86 9.93 4.02 -12.62
C THR A 86 9.42 4.49 -11.25
N SER A 87 9.48 3.66 -10.21
CA SER A 87 8.97 3.97 -8.87
C SER A 87 9.51 5.28 -8.28
N PHE A 88 10.80 5.58 -8.46
CA PHE A 88 11.38 6.84 -7.97
C PHE A 88 10.85 8.05 -8.74
N LEU A 89 10.72 7.94 -10.07
CA LEU A 89 10.05 8.98 -10.88
C LEU A 89 8.62 9.21 -10.38
N ASN A 90 7.88 8.11 -10.17
CA ASN A 90 6.51 8.17 -9.71
C ASN A 90 6.42 8.83 -8.32
N GLU A 91 7.29 8.48 -7.38
CA GLU A 91 7.32 9.11 -6.06
C GLU A 91 7.59 10.62 -6.17
N VAL A 92 8.56 11.05 -6.99
CA VAL A 92 8.82 12.49 -7.19
C VAL A 92 7.60 13.19 -7.77
N GLN A 93 6.95 12.63 -8.79
CA GLN A 93 5.72 13.18 -9.37
C GLN A 93 4.61 13.32 -8.32
N ARG A 94 4.36 12.26 -7.54
CA ARG A 94 3.32 12.24 -6.49
C ARG A 94 3.61 13.24 -5.39
N ARG A 95 4.86 13.34 -4.93
CA ARG A 95 5.26 14.35 -3.95
C ARG A 95 5.03 15.77 -4.46
N CYS A 96 5.41 16.05 -5.70
CA CYS A 96 5.21 17.39 -6.27
C CYS A 96 3.73 17.74 -6.44
N GLU A 97 2.89 16.77 -6.80
CA GLU A 97 1.44 16.97 -6.88
C GLU A 97 0.80 17.14 -5.49
N LEU A 98 1.26 16.40 -4.48
CA LEU A 98 0.79 16.51 -3.09
C LEU A 98 1.19 17.87 -2.47
N GLU A 99 2.44 18.32 -2.67
CA GLU A 99 2.86 19.65 -2.22
C GLU A 99 2.07 20.77 -2.92
N ALA A 100 1.71 20.59 -4.19
CA ALA A 100 0.90 21.55 -4.93
C ALA A 100 -0.53 21.70 -4.37
N LEU A 101 -1.01 20.78 -3.53
CA LEU A 101 -2.28 20.93 -2.83
C LEU A 101 -2.22 21.96 -1.68
N GLY A 102 -1.03 22.30 -1.19
CA GLY A 102 -0.84 23.23 -0.08
C GLY A 102 -1.67 22.82 1.15
N ASP A 103 -2.51 23.74 1.64
CA ASP A 103 -3.38 23.53 2.80
C ASP A 103 -4.44 22.44 2.60
N SER A 104 -4.68 22.00 1.35
CA SER A 104 -5.58 20.88 1.04
C SER A 104 -4.87 19.53 1.03
N CYS A 105 -3.54 19.49 1.25
CA CYS A 105 -2.80 18.23 1.32
C CYS A 105 -3.30 17.41 2.53
N PRO A 106 -3.59 16.11 2.36
CA PRO A 106 -4.04 15.27 3.47
C PRO A 106 -3.06 15.31 4.64
N ALA A 107 -3.56 15.56 5.85
CA ALA A 107 -2.73 15.92 7.00
C ALA A 107 -1.84 14.78 7.55
N GLY A 108 -1.99 13.56 7.03
CA GLY A 108 -1.14 12.39 7.32
C GLY A 108 -0.14 12.08 6.20
N VAL A 109 0.10 13.00 5.27
CA VAL A 109 1.13 12.85 4.21
C VAL A 109 2.41 13.54 4.66
N VAL A 110 3.55 12.86 4.53
CA VAL A 110 4.85 13.46 4.84
C VAL A 110 5.13 14.68 3.95
N ARG A 111 5.54 15.79 4.57
CA ARG A 111 5.90 17.01 3.84
C ARG A 111 7.19 16.84 3.08
N THR A 112 7.18 17.18 1.79
CA THR A 112 8.34 17.19 0.91
C THR A 112 8.97 18.57 0.92
N ARG A 113 10.27 18.63 1.21
CA ARG A 113 11.07 19.88 1.25
C ARG A 113 11.76 20.14 -0.07
N TYR A 114 12.18 19.06 -0.71
CA TYR A 114 12.77 19.08 -2.02
C TYR A 114 12.65 17.70 -2.65
N ALA A 115 12.33 17.63 -3.93
CA ALA A 115 12.45 16.42 -4.72
C ALA A 115 12.92 16.77 -6.12
N SER A 116 13.82 15.98 -6.69
CA SER A 116 14.26 16.09 -8.09
C SER A 116 14.54 14.71 -8.65
N PHE A 117 13.91 14.41 -9.78
CA PHE A 117 14.08 13.14 -10.45
C PHE A 117 15.50 12.98 -10.99
N ARG A 118 16.03 13.99 -11.70
CA ARG A 118 17.38 13.89 -12.29
C ARG A 118 18.50 13.96 -11.27
N SER A 119 18.31 14.68 -10.16
CA SER A 119 19.26 14.64 -9.05
C SER A 119 19.20 13.30 -8.30
N GLY A 120 18.13 12.53 -8.45
CA GLY A 120 17.94 11.29 -7.71
C GLY A 120 17.78 11.52 -6.20
N LEU A 121 17.12 12.62 -5.81
CA LEU A 121 17.05 13.05 -4.41
C LEU A 121 15.62 13.44 -4.01
N ILE A 122 15.18 12.94 -2.86
CA ILE A 122 14.00 13.39 -2.12
C ILE A 122 14.45 13.74 -0.70
N VAL A 123 14.02 14.90 -0.23
CA VAL A 123 14.20 15.40 1.12
C VAL A 123 12.83 15.70 1.70
N SER A 124 12.56 15.13 2.87
CA SER A 124 11.32 15.35 3.60
C SER A 124 11.61 15.58 5.07
N ASP A 125 10.61 16.10 5.78
CA ASP A 125 10.68 16.15 7.25
C ASP A 125 10.80 14.71 7.79
N TRP A 126 11.56 14.53 8.87
CA TRP A 126 11.56 13.27 9.59
C TRP A 126 10.26 13.11 10.36
N ILE A 127 9.58 11.98 10.20
CA ILE A 127 8.37 11.67 10.96
C ILE A 127 8.81 11.11 12.33
N PRO A 128 8.52 11.77 13.45
CA PRO A 128 8.75 11.19 14.77
C PRO A 128 7.83 9.99 14.98
N GLY A 129 8.26 8.99 15.75
CA GLY A 129 7.43 7.84 16.09
C GLY A 129 8.02 6.50 15.67
N THR A 130 7.14 5.53 15.46
CA THR A 130 7.52 4.15 15.12
C THR A 130 6.66 3.60 14.01
N VAL A 131 7.18 2.62 13.28
CA VAL A 131 6.39 1.86 12.30
C VAL A 131 5.09 1.38 12.94
N ALA A 132 3.97 1.65 12.28
CA ALA A 132 2.66 1.29 12.77
C ALA A 132 2.51 -0.24 12.84
N LYS A 133 2.35 -0.77 14.05
CA LYS A 133 2.18 -2.21 14.33
C LYS A 133 0.89 -2.54 15.06
N THR A 134 0.19 -1.52 15.57
CA THR A 134 -1.01 -1.68 16.38
C THR A 134 -2.18 -0.98 15.72
N TRP A 135 -3.26 -1.73 15.50
CA TRP A 135 -4.47 -1.29 14.81
C TRP A 135 -5.64 -1.23 15.80
N ASN A 136 -5.73 -0.10 16.51
CA ASN A 136 -6.83 0.20 17.44
C ASN A 136 -7.73 1.28 16.83
N GLU A 137 -8.75 1.73 17.57
CA GLU A 137 -9.70 2.74 17.10
C GLU A 137 -9.03 4.03 16.57
N ARG A 138 -7.98 4.52 17.25
CA ARG A 138 -7.26 5.72 16.82
C ARG A 138 -6.48 5.47 15.55
N THR A 139 -5.65 4.42 15.50
CA THR A 139 -4.79 4.19 14.33
C THR A 139 -5.60 3.80 13.10
N LEU A 140 -6.64 2.97 13.25
CA LEU A 140 -7.57 2.66 12.16
C LEU A 140 -8.34 3.90 11.69
N GLY A 141 -8.83 4.73 12.62
CA GLY A 141 -9.49 5.99 12.29
C GLY A 141 -8.58 6.92 11.48
N SER A 142 -7.36 7.15 11.97
CA SER A 142 -6.35 7.97 11.29
C SER A 142 -5.95 7.40 9.93
N LEU A 143 -5.87 6.08 9.79
CA LEU A 143 -5.58 5.41 8.53
C LEU A 143 -6.68 5.69 7.50
N PHE A 144 -7.93 5.43 7.87
CA PHE A 144 -9.04 5.58 6.93
C PHE A 144 -9.30 7.03 6.57
N ASP A 145 -9.15 7.98 7.49
CA ASP A 145 -9.24 9.39 7.14
C ASP A 145 -8.17 9.77 6.09
N LEU A 146 -6.92 9.34 6.29
CA LEU A 146 -5.84 9.57 5.33
C LEU A 146 -6.11 8.93 3.97
N LEU A 147 -6.50 7.66 3.95
CA LEU A 147 -6.74 6.92 2.71
C LEU A 147 -7.93 7.47 1.92
N ILE A 148 -9.01 7.88 2.61
CA ILE A 148 -10.18 8.51 1.98
C ILE A 148 -9.85 9.90 1.45
N ASP A 149 -9.08 10.69 2.19
CA ASP A 149 -8.65 12.01 1.72
C ASP A 149 -7.76 11.91 0.47
N LEU A 150 -6.81 10.97 0.45
CA LEU A 150 -6.01 10.67 -0.75
C LEU A 150 -6.91 10.26 -1.93
N TYR A 151 -7.85 9.34 -1.69
CA TYR A 151 -8.79 8.87 -2.71
C TYR A 151 -9.61 10.03 -3.30
N LEU A 152 -10.17 10.89 -2.45
CA LEU A 152 -10.96 12.05 -2.84
C LEU A 152 -10.17 13.10 -3.62
N HIS A 153 -8.85 13.16 -3.43
CA HIS A 153 -7.96 14.02 -4.22
C HIS A 153 -7.48 13.35 -5.51
N GLY A 154 -7.86 12.09 -5.78
CA GLY A 154 -7.46 11.34 -6.96
C GLY A 154 -6.10 10.68 -6.84
N PHE A 155 -5.67 10.33 -5.63
CA PHE A 155 -4.48 9.52 -5.35
C PHE A 155 -4.90 8.13 -4.85
N PHE A 156 -4.40 7.09 -5.48
CA PHE A 156 -4.64 5.71 -5.08
C PHE A 156 -3.31 5.02 -4.75
N GLU A 157 -3.12 4.67 -3.48
CA GLU A 157 -1.94 3.92 -3.01
C GLU A 157 -2.18 2.42 -3.17
N TRP A 158 -1.26 1.74 -3.88
CA TRP A 158 -1.34 0.30 -4.12
C TRP A 158 -0.58 -0.53 -3.09
N ASP A 159 0.37 0.06 -2.38
CA ASP A 159 1.27 -0.61 -1.44
C ASP A 159 1.15 -0.03 -0.02
N VAL A 160 -0.05 -0.10 0.58
CA VAL A 160 -0.29 0.31 1.97
C VAL A 160 0.33 -0.73 2.93
N SER A 161 1.66 -0.74 3.06
CA SER A 161 2.43 -1.76 3.76
C SER A 161 2.92 -1.28 5.13
N PRO A 162 3.45 -2.15 6.00
CA PRO A 162 4.14 -1.70 7.22
C PRO A 162 5.35 -0.81 6.93
N GLY A 163 5.93 -0.92 5.73
CA GLY A 163 7.13 -0.18 5.35
C GLY A 163 6.90 1.31 5.07
N ASN A 164 5.65 1.76 4.98
CA ASN A 164 5.31 3.12 4.59
C ASN A 164 4.31 3.83 5.52
N LEU A 165 4.11 3.30 6.73
CA LEU A 165 3.25 3.88 7.76
C LEU A 165 3.98 4.04 9.09
N VAL A 166 4.03 5.27 9.60
CA VAL A 166 4.58 5.61 10.92
C VAL A 166 3.47 6.19 11.79
N ASP A 167 3.44 5.76 13.04
CA ASP A 167 2.59 6.29 14.09
C ASP A 167 3.43 7.17 15.02
N ASP A 168 3.06 8.45 15.13
CA ASP A 168 3.71 9.40 16.03
C ASP A 168 3.07 9.45 17.43
N GLY A 169 1.98 8.70 17.64
CA GLY A 169 1.18 8.68 18.86
C GLY A 169 -0.09 9.53 18.77
N ASP A 170 -0.11 10.54 17.92
CA ASP A 170 -1.27 11.38 17.65
C ASP A 170 -1.97 10.94 16.36
N ARG A 171 -1.23 10.73 15.28
CA ARG A 171 -1.73 10.31 13.96
C ARG A 171 -0.81 9.32 13.26
N LEU A 172 -1.36 8.74 12.19
CA LEU A 172 -0.57 8.01 11.21
C LEU A 172 -0.07 8.95 10.11
N TRP A 173 1.15 8.65 9.69
CA TRP A 173 1.83 9.30 8.58
C TRP A 173 2.15 8.27 7.51
N MET A 174 1.85 8.61 6.27
CA MET A 174 2.27 7.87 5.09
C MET A 174 3.45 8.57 4.41
N PHE A 175 4.39 7.75 3.98
CA PHE A 175 5.55 8.14 3.18
C PHE A 175 5.72 7.12 2.04
N ASP A 176 6.74 7.28 1.20
CA ASP A 176 7.05 6.38 0.08
C ASP A 176 5.89 6.14 -0.91
N PHE A 177 5.72 7.09 -1.83
CA PHE A 177 4.63 7.10 -2.81
C PHE A 177 5.00 6.43 -4.14
N GLY A 178 5.94 5.48 -4.12
CA GLY A 178 6.46 4.81 -5.31
C GLY A 178 5.40 4.09 -6.13
N TYR A 179 4.34 3.59 -5.49
CA TYR A 179 3.21 2.89 -6.10
C TYR A 179 1.87 3.64 -5.97
N MET A 180 1.93 4.94 -5.67
CA MET A 180 0.75 5.81 -5.68
C MET A 180 0.50 6.34 -7.09
N TYR A 181 -0.73 6.20 -7.58
CA TYR A 181 -1.08 6.64 -8.94
C TYR A 181 -2.30 7.55 -8.96
N ARG A 182 -2.34 8.41 -9.97
CA ARG A 182 -3.46 9.33 -10.22
C ARG A 182 -4.65 8.61 -10.84
N PHE A 183 -5.84 9.08 -10.49
CA PHE A 183 -7.11 8.69 -11.08
C PHE A 183 -8.15 9.80 -10.89
N ASP A 184 -9.28 9.70 -11.58
CA ASP A 184 -10.41 10.59 -11.36
C ASP A 184 -11.46 9.90 -10.47
N PRO A 185 -11.59 10.26 -9.19
CA PRO A 185 -12.51 9.58 -8.27
C PRO A 185 -13.99 9.80 -8.61
N LEU A 186 -14.30 10.70 -9.55
CA LEU A 186 -15.67 10.91 -10.01
C LEU A 186 -16.10 9.94 -11.10
N VAL A 187 -15.17 9.29 -11.80
CA VAL A 187 -15.52 8.38 -12.91
C VAL A 187 -14.80 7.04 -12.87
N ASP A 188 -13.77 6.90 -12.03
CA ASP A 188 -12.94 5.72 -11.91
C ASP A 188 -13.00 5.12 -10.50
N LEU A 189 -12.87 3.79 -10.41
CA LEU A 189 -12.85 3.10 -9.11
C LEU A 189 -11.48 3.24 -8.43
N ASN A 190 -10.41 3.22 -9.23
CA ASN A 190 -9.01 3.41 -8.84
C ASN A 190 -8.18 3.81 -10.08
N SER A 191 -6.85 3.83 -9.98
CA SER A 191 -5.95 4.20 -11.09
C SER A 191 -5.98 3.27 -12.31
N ASN A 192 -6.64 2.12 -12.22
CA ASN A 192 -6.91 1.24 -13.35
C ASN A 192 -8.32 1.45 -13.94
N GLY A 193 -9.02 2.52 -13.56
CA GLY A 193 -10.34 2.87 -14.06
C GLY A 193 -11.43 1.95 -13.49
N LEU A 194 -12.30 1.46 -14.35
CA LEU A 194 -13.35 0.49 -13.99
C LEU A 194 -12.88 -0.97 -14.07
N ALA A 195 -11.67 -1.23 -14.59
CA ALA A 195 -11.23 -2.58 -14.94
C ALA A 195 -10.75 -3.42 -13.75
N ALA A 196 -10.58 -2.81 -12.57
CA ALA A 196 -10.01 -3.47 -11.40
C ALA A 196 -10.85 -3.22 -10.13
N PRO A 197 -12.14 -3.62 -10.11
CA PRO A 197 -13.09 -3.29 -9.03
C PRO A 197 -12.77 -3.96 -7.69
N LEU A 198 -11.84 -4.92 -7.68
CA LEU A 198 -11.39 -5.59 -6.46
C LEU A 198 -10.62 -4.64 -5.53
N PHE A 199 -9.95 -3.64 -6.10
CA PHE A 199 -9.02 -2.80 -5.36
C PHE A 199 -9.67 -1.51 -4.92
N HIS A 200 -9.75 -1.33 -3.61
CA HIS A 200 -10.23 -0.14 -2.93
C HIS A 200 -9.34 0.13 -1.70
N PRO A 201 -9.41 1.31 -1.07
CA PRO A 201 -8.48 1.66 0.00
C PRO A 201 -8.38 0.66 1.15
N ALA A 202 -9.52 0.17 1.68
CA ALA A 202 -9.51 -0.83 2.74
C ALA A 202 -8.84 -2.15 2.31
N GLU A 203 -9.15 -2.63 1.09
CA GLU A 203 -8.58 -3.87 0.58
C GLU A 203 -7.06 -3.76 0.34
N ARG A 204 -6.56 -2.60 -0.10
CA ARG A 204 -5.10 -2.38 -0.24
C ARG A 204 -4.39 -2.45 1.12
N PHE A 205 -4.96 -1.83 2.14
CA PHE A 205 -4.49 -1.96 3.52
C PHE A 205 -4.55 -3.41 4.01
N GLU A 206 -5.66 -4.10 3.78
CA GLU A 206 -5.89 -5.49 4.19
C GLU A 206 -4.89 -6.45 3.56
N THR A 207 -4.69 -6.33 2.25
CA THR A 207 -3.78 -7.17 1.47
C THR A 207 -2.33 -6.95 1.88
N ARG A 208 -1.89 -5.69 1.91
CA ARG A 208 -0.47 -5.34 2.09
C ARG A 208 -0.03 -5.22 3.55
N ASN A 209 -0.97 -5.20 4.50
CA ASN A 209 -0.65 -5.02 5.91
C ASN A 209 -1.54 -5.86 6.84
N PHE A 210 -2.84 -5.57 6.89
CA PHE A 210 -3.65 -5.96 8.04
C PHE A 210 -3.82 -7.48 8.22
N PHE A 211 -4.07 -8.24 7.16
CA PHE A 211 -4.26 -9.70 7.29
C PHE A 211 -2.97 -10.44 7.68
N ALA A 212 -1.78 -9.86 7.43
CA ALA A 212 -0.56 -10.41 8.01
C ALA A 212 -0.56 -10.25 9.54
N VAL A 213 -1.04 -9.11 10.05
CA VAL A 213 -1.21 -8.87 11.49
C VAL A 213 -2.27 -9.80 12.07
N LEU A 214 -3.40 -9.98 11.38
CA LEU A 214 -4.47 -10.90 11.81
C LEU A 214 -3.98 -12.35 11.85
N LEU A 215 -3.16 -12.77 10.88
CA LEU A 215 -2.55 -14.10 10.87
C LEU A 215 -1.59 -14.31 12.05
N GLU A 216 -0.80 -13.29 12.41
CA GLU A 216 0.05 -13.33 13.60
C GLU A 216 -0.78 -13.40 14.89
N LEU A 217 -1.88 -12.63 14.95
CA LEU A 217 -2.81 -12.62 16.08
C LEU A 217 -3.55 -13.95 16.24
N GLU A 218 -3.99 -14.56 15.13
CA GLU A 218 -4.63 -15.88 15.11
C GLU A 218 -3.69 -16.95 15.70
N ARG A 219 -2.40 -16.91 15.35
CA ARG A 219 -1.39 -17.84 15.88
C ARG A 219 -1.06 -17.60 17.34
N ALA A 220 -1.02 -16.34 17.77
CA ALA A 220 -0.63 -15.97 19.12
C ALA A 220 -1.79 -16.07 20.14
N SER A 221 -3.02 -15.81 19.70
CA SER A 221 -4.17 -15.59 20.60
C SER A 221 -5.48 -16.24 20.11
N GLY A 222 -5.45 -16.94 18.98
CA GLY A 222 -6.59 -17.66 18.43
C GLY A 222 -7.46 -16.84 17.47
N GLN A 223 -8.26 -17.55 16.68
CA GLN A 223 -9.09 -16.98 15.62
C GLN A 223 -10.11 -15.95 16.15
N ASP A 224 -10.65 -16.13 17.35
CA ASP A 224 -11.63 -15.21 17.93
C ASP A 224 -11.07 -13.80 18.16
N GLU A 225 -9.78 -13.69 18.51
CA GLU A 225 -9.12 -12.39 18.72
C GLU A 225 -8.83 -11.70 17.37
N ALA A 226 -8.38 -12.47 16.37
CA ALA A 226 -8.22 -11.98 15.00
C ALA A 226 -9.57 -11.50 14.43
N LEU A 227 -10.66 -12.24 14.65
CA LEU A 227 -12.00 -11.86 14.21
C LEU A 227 -12.48 -10.58 14.91
N ARG A 228 -12.21 -10.40 16.21
CA ARG A 228 -12.52 -9.15 16.92
C ARG A 228 -11.79 -7.95 16.33
N ALA A 229 -10.49 -8.09 16.03
CA ALA A 229 -9.70 -7.05 15.40
C ALA A 229 -10.21 -6.72 13.98
N PHE A 230 -10.56 -7.73 13.20
CA PHE A 230 -11.18 -7.57 11.88
C PHE A 230 -12.51 -6.82 11.97
N MET A 231 -13.40 -7.22 12.88
CA MET A 231 -14.69 -6.56 13.09
C MET A 231 -14.53 -5.09 13.51
N LEU A 232 -13.50 -4.77 14.30
CA LEU A 232 -13.18 -3.40 14.67
C LEU A 232 -12.80 -2.56 13.45
N GLU A 233 -11.92 -3.08 12.60
CA GLU A 233 -11.53 -2.44 11.34
C GLU A 233 -12.75 -2.20 10.45
N LYS A 234 -13.60 -3.21 10.22
CA LYS A 234 -14.79 -3.07 9.37
C LYS A 234 -15.78 -2.04 9.85
N ARG A 235 -15.96 -1.92 11.17
CA ARG A 235 -16.83 -0.88 11.74
C ARG A 235 -16.30 0.52 11.42
N ILE A 236 -15.00 0.73 11.55
CA ILE A 236 -14.36 2.03 11.28
C ILE A 236 -14.33 2.30 9.76
N ALA A 237 -14.05 1.29 8.95
CA ALA A 237 -14.09 1.37 7.50
C ALA A 237 -15.49 1.73 6.98
N LEU A 238 -16.56 1.13 7.56
CA LEU A 238 -17.95 1.47 7.21
C LEU A 238 -18.24 2.96 7.42
N ASP A 239 -17.89 3.50 8.58
CA ASP A 239 -18.08 4.93 8.88
C ASP A 239 -17.31 5.82 7.89
N ALA A 240 -16.08 5.43 7.52
CA ALA A 240 -15.27 6.15 6.54
C ALA A 240 -15.85 6.07 5.12
N TYR A 241 -16.35 4.90 4.72
CA TYR A 241 -16.94 4.69 3.40
C TYR A 241 -18.29 5.40 3.24
N ASP A 242 -19.06 5.54 4.31
CA ASP A 242 -20.28 6.36 4.31
C ASP A 242 -19.96 7.84 4.07
N ARG A 243 -18.86 8.36 4.67
CA ARG A 243 -18.37 9.72 4.40
C ARG A 243 -17.86 9.86 2.96
N LEU A 244 -17.12 8.86 2.46
CA LEU A 244 -16.65 8.82 1.08
C LEU A 244 -17.82 8.88 0.10
N LEU A 245 -18.81 7.99 0.24
CA LEU A 245 -20.01 7.93 -0.60
C LEU A 245 -20.78 9.25 -0.60
N THR A 246 -20.98 9.83 0.59
CA THR A 246 -21.67 11.12 0.73
C THR A 246 -20.94 12.23 -0.02
N THR A 247 -19.61 12.28 0.12
CA THR A 247 -18.77 13.28 -0.52
C THR A 247 -18.73 13.12 -2.03
N LEU A 248 -18.52 11.90 -2.53
CA LEU A 248 -18.51 11.62 -3.97
C LEU A 248 -19.87 11.92 -4.63
N ARG A 249 -20.97 11.56 -3.97
CA ARG A 249 -22.32 11.90 -4.44
C ARG A 249 -22.49 13.42 -4.54
N ALA A 250 -22.07 14.17 -3.52
CA ALA A 250 -22.14 15.62 -3.52
C ALA A 250 -21.25 16.26 -4.62
N ARG A 251 -20.13 15.62 -4.96
CA ARG A 251 -19.23 16.04 -6.05
C ARG A 251 -19.67 15.59 -7.45
N GLY A 252 -20.78 14.86 -7.57
CA GLY A 252 -21.30 14.41 -8.86
C GLY A 252 -20.56 13.21 -9.46
N ALA A 253 -20.07 12.30 -8.61
CA ALA A 253 -19.49 11.05 -9.09
C ALA A 253 -20.50 10.22 -9.92
N SER A 254 -19.97 9.44 -10.87
CA SER A 254 -20.72 8.59 -11.76
C SER A 254 -21.46 7.49 -11.01
N GLN A 255 -22.53 6.98 -11.64
CA GLN A 255 -23.32 5.91 -11.03
C GLN A 255 -22.49 4.64 -10.82
N ASP A 256 -21.57 4.32 -11.73
CA ASP A 256 -20.68 3.15 -11.60
C ASP A 256 -19.84 3.21 -10.32
N VAL A 257 -19.28 4.38 -9.98
CA VAL A 257 -18.51 4.58 -8.75
C VAL A 257 -19.40 4.46 -7.51
N LEU A 258 -20.58 5.10 -7.55
CA LEU A 258 -21.51 5.11 -6.43
C LEU A 258 -22.09 3.72 -6.15
N ASP A 259 -22.45 2.96 -7.18
CA ASP A 259 -22.99 1.60 -7.05
C ASP A 259 -21.92 0.64 -6.54
N TRP A 260 -20.70 0.73 -7.06
CA TRP A 260 -19.58 -0.08 -6.60
C TRP A 260 -19.28 0.11 -5.10
N LEU A 261 -19.11 1.36 -4.65
CA LEU A 261 -18.88 1.64 -3.23
C LEU A 261 -20.09 1.26 -2.35
N SER A 262 -21.31 1.49 -2.84
CA SER A 262 -22.52 1.10 -2.12
C SER A 262 -22.63 -0.41 -1.96
N ALA A 263 -22.21 -1.18 -2.96
CA ALA A 263 -22.18 -2.65 -2.90
C ALA A 263 -21.15 -3.16 -1.88
N ILE A 264 -19.98 -2.53 -1.77
CA ILE A 264 -18.99 -2.83 -0.73
C ILE A 264 -19.58 -2.58 0.66
N VAL A 265 -20.13 -1.38 0.88
CA VAL A 265 -20.75 -0.99 2.17
C VAL A 265 -21.90 -1.93 2.54
N LEU A 266 -22.76 -2.28 1.59
CA LEU A 266 -23.88 -3.19 1.82
C LEU A 266 -23.39 -4.59 2.20
N ARG A 267 -22.37 -5.12 1.49
CA ARG A 267 -21.77 -6.42 1.81
C ARG A 267 -21.23 -6.44 3.23
N TRP A 268 -20.46 -5.42 3.61
CA TRP A 268 -19.92 -5.30 4.97
C TRP A 268 -21.01 -5.19 6.02
N ARG A 269 -22.01 -4.32 5.85
CA ARG A 269 -23.12 -4.19 6.81
C ARG A 269 -23.88 -5.49 7.00
N ASN A 270 -24.20 -6.17 5.90
CA ASN A 270 -24.93 -7.44 5.96
C ASN A 270 -24.13 -8.49 6.71
N ALA A 271 -22.86 -8.68 6.35
CA ALA A 271 -22.01 -9.67 7.00
C ALA A 271 -21.74 -9.34 8.47
N MET A 272 -21.50 -8.07 8.81
CA MET A 272 -21.31 -7.64 10.20
C MET A 272 -22.55 -7.86 11.07
N ALA A 273 -23.75 -7.88 10.47
CA ALA A 273 -25.00 -8.16 11.17
C ALA A 273 -25.33 -9.66 11.27
N SER A 274 -24.85 -10.50 10.32
CA SER A 274 -25.22 -11.91 10.24
C SER A 274 -24.08 -12.88 10.55
N ASP A 275 -22.97 -12.79 9.81
CA ASP A 275 -21.85 -13.72 9.87
C ASP A 275 -20.52 -13.02 9.54
N PRO A 276 -19.90 -12.37 10.53
CA PRO A 276 -18.60 -11.71 10.35
C PRO A 276 -17.48 -12.70 10.02
N ALA A 277 -17.59 -13.97 10.45
CA ALA A 277 -16.57 -14.99 10.22
C ALA A 277 -16.53 -15.40 8.74
N ALA A 278 -17.69 -15.46 8.07
CA ALA A 278 -17.76 -15.67 6.63
C ALA A 278 -17.10 -14.52 5.84
N LEU A 279 -17.29 -13.26 6.24
CA LEU A 279 -16.61 -12.14 5.60
C LEU A 279 -15.08 -12.19 5.85
N TYR A 280 -14.66 -12.50 7.07
CA TYR A 280 -13.25 -12.70 7.41
C TYR A 280 -12.61 -13.78 6.53
N LEU A 281 -13.30 -14.92 6.34
CA LEU A 281 -12.83 -15.99 5.46
C LEU A 281 -12.69 -15.52 4.00
N ALA A 282 -13.69 -14.82 3.47
CA ALA A 282 -13.69 -14.37 2.08
C ALA A 282 -12.63 -13.30 1.79
N GLU A 283 -12.47 -12.32 2.67
CA GLU A 283 -11.48 -11.26 2.51
C GLU A 283 -10.07 -11.72 2.90
N GLY A 284 -9.95 -12.66 3.85
CA GLY A 284 -8.69 -13.32 4.16
C GLY A 284 -8.18 -14.17 3.01
N TRP A 285 -9.06 -14.92 2.34
CA TRP A 285 -8.70 -15.62 1.10
C TRP A 285 -8.13 -14.65 0.07
N ARG A 286 -8.89 -13.58 -0.22
CA ARG A 286 -8.48 -12.55 -1.18
C ARG A 286 -7.13 -11.94 -0.83
N SER A 287 -6.98 -11.47 0.41
CA SER A 287 -5.77 -10.81 0.88
C SER A 287 -4.55 -11.73 0.82
N HIS A 288 -4.66 -12.95 1.34
CA HIS A 288 -3.57 -13.91 1.33
C HIS A 288 -3.20 -14.34 -0.08
N ARG A 289 -4.19 -14.53 -0.97
CA ARG A 289 -3.96 -14.92 -2.36
C ARG A 289 -3.27 -13.82 -3.16
N LEU A 290 -3.75 -12.58 -3.07
CA LEU A 290 -3.17 -11.43 -3.78
C LEU A 290 -1.71 -11.17 -3.36
N ASP A 291 -1.42 -11.26 -2.07
CA ASP A 291 -0.06 -11.06 -1.55
C ASP A 291 0.89 -12.20 -1.99
N LEU A 292 0.41 -13.45 -1.96
CA LEU A 292 1.17 -14.60 -2.46
C LEU A 292 1.49 -14.45 -3.95
N ASP A 293 0.51 -14.05 -4.78
CA ASP A 293 0.71 -13.87 -6.22
C ASP A 293 1.72 -12.74 -6.52
N ASP A 294 1.76 -11.70 -5.68
CA ASP A 294 2.75 -10.62 -5.78
C ASP A 294 4.16 -11.14 -5.46
N ASP A 295 4.33 -11.81 -4.32
CA ASP A 295 5.62 -12.37 -3.87
C ASP A 295 6.18 -13.40 -4.85
N LEU A 296 5.33 -14.28 -5.39
CA LEU A 296 5.72 -15.29 -6.38
C LEU A 296 6.17 -14.65 -7.69
N ARG A 297 5.44 -13.64 -8.19
CA ARG A 297 5.84 -12.90 -9.41
C ARG A 297 7.14 -12.13 -9.20
N GLY A 298 7.32 -11.56 -8.02
CA GLY A 298 8.54 -10.85 -7.61
C GLY A 298 9.72 -11.77 -7.27
N GLN A 299 9.50 -13.09 -7.19
CA GLN A 299 10.49 -14.09 -6.74
C GLN A 299 11.18 -13.70 -5.44
N THR A 300 10.43 -13.07 -4.53
CA THR A 300 10.92 -12.58 -3.25
C THR A 300 9.93 -13.03 -2.19
N CYS A 301 10.19 -14.19 -1.58
CA CYS A 301 9.29 -14.76 -0.59
C CYS A 301 9.91 -14.71 0.81
N THR A 302 9.08 -14.47 1.81
CA THR A 302 9.46 -14.39 3.23
C THR A 302 8.85 -15.54 4.02
N ARG A 303 9.19 -15.64 5.31
CA ARG A 303 8.48 -16.56 6.22
C ARG A 303 6.99 -16.23 6.30
N ARG A 304 6.63 -14.95 6.15
CA ARG A 304 5.24 -14.50 6.11
C ARG A 304 4.53 -14.99 4.84
N THR A 305 5.19 -15.01 3.69
CA THR A 305 4.63 -15.58 2.45
C THR A 305 4.23 -17.04 2.67
N LEU A 306 5.13 -17.86 3.22
CA LEU A 306 4.84 -19.27 3.53
C LEU A 306 3.68 -19.42 4.52
N ALA A 307 3.64 -18.57 5.54
CA ALA A 307 2.57 -18.55 6.53
C ALA A 307 1.20 -18.27 5.90
N ARG A 308 1.12 -17.34 4.94
CA ARG A 308 -0.09 -17.05 4.17
C ARG A 308 -0.47 -18.23 3.27
N THR A 309 0.50 -18.88 2.61
CA THR A 309 0.23 -20.07 1.78
C THR A 309 -0.32 -21.22 2.61
N ASP A 310 0.24 -21.46 3.79
CA ASP A 310 -0.26 -22.50 4.71
C ASP A 310 -1.70 -22.22 5.13
N TRP A 311 -2.04 -20.95 5.41
CA TRP A 311 -3.41 -20.54 5.70
C TRP A 311 -4.35 -20.80 4.51
N LEU A 312 -3.95 -20.48 3.28
CA LEU A 312 -4.73 -20.74 2.07
C LEU A 312 -5.00 -22.23 1.87
N ILE A 313 -3.99 -23.09 2.06
CA ILE A 313 -4.13 -24.55 1.96
C ILE A 313 -5.12 -25.06 3.00
N GLU A 314 -5.01 -24.58 4.25
CA GLU A 314 -5.94 -24.96 5.31
C GLU A 314 -7.37 -24.51 5.03
N ALA A 315 -7.55 -23.25 4.60
CA ALA A 315 -8.85 -22.68 4.25
C ALA A 315 -9.49 -23.43 3.07
N ALA A 316 -8.73 -23.74 2.00
CA ALA A 316 -9.22 -24.56 0.90
C ALA A 316 -9.55 -25.99 1.37
N GLY A 317 -8.75 -26.57 2.26
CA GLY A 317 -8.96 -27.91 2.80
C GLY A 317 -10.24 -28.02 3.63
N LYS A 318 -10.53 -27.02 4.47
CA LYS A 318 -11.64 -27.05 5.44
C LYS A 318 -12.90 -26.34 4.97
N HIS A 319 -12.77 -25.30 4.15
CA HIS A 319 -13.84 -24.33 3.87
C HIS A 319 -14.09 -24.09 2.37
N PHE A 320 -13.66 -25.00 1.48
CA PHE A 320 -13.85 -24.86 0.02
C PHE A 320 -15.28 -24.50 -0.40
N ASP A 321 -16.28 -25.20 0.15
CA ASP A 321 -17.68 -24.97 -0.22
C ASP A 321 -18.16 -23.58 0.22
N ALA A 322 -17.73 -23.13 1.41
CA ALA A 322 -18.02 -21.80 1.91
C ALA A 322 -17.34 -20.71 1.06
N LEU A 323 -16.06 -20.89 0.72
CA LEU A 323 -15.34 -19.97 -0.18
C LEU A 323 -16.02 -19.84 -1.54
N THR A 324 -16.55 -20.95 -2.07
CA THR A 324 -17.32 -20.95 -3.31
C THR A 324 -18.64 -20.19 -3.17
N GLN A 325 -19.41 -20.45 -2.10
CA GLN A 325 -20.69 -19.77 -1.84
C GLN A 325 -20.54 -18.27 -1.59
N LEU A 326 -19.40 -17.85 -1.03
CA LEU A 326 -19.08 -16.46 -0.73
C LEU A 326 -18.53 -15.70 -1.94
N ASP A 327 -18.39 -16.34 -3.10
CA ASP A 327 -17.72 -15.78 -4.28
C ASP A 327 -16.31 -15.25 -3.94
N ALA A 328 -15.62 -15.98 -3.04
CA ALA A 328 -14.29 -15.59 -2.56
C ALA A 328 -13.17 -16.07 -3.49
N LEU A 329 -13.41 -17.12 -4.28
CA LEU A 329 -12.47 -17.64 -5.28
C LEU A 329 -12.55 -16.77 -6.54
N PHE A 330 -11.46 -16.08 -6.88
CA PHE A 330 -11.41 -15.09 -7.95
C PHE A 330 -10.29 -15.41 -8.95
N TRP A 331 -10.36 -14.77 -10.12
CA TRP A 331 -9.42 -14.95 -11.23
C TRP A 331 -9.18 -16.42 -11.59
N HIS A 332 -7.95 -16.92 -11.47
CA HIS A 332 -7.59 -18.30 -11.83
C HIS A 332 -8.11 -19.32 -10.82
N ASP A 333 -8.37 -18.93 -9.57
CA ASP A 333 -8.96 -19.83 -8.58
C ASP A 333 -10.47 -20.06 -8.85
N ALA A 334 -11.12 -19.12 -9.56
CA ALA A 334 -12.54 -19.19 -9.86
C ALA A 334 -12.87 -20.41 -10.75
N GLY A 335 -13.80 -21.23 -10.29
CA GLY A 335 -14.24 -22.43 -11.02
C GLY A 335 -13.29 -23.64 -10.93
N MET A 336 -12.19 -23.53 -10.18
CA MET A 336 -11.36 -24.70 -9.87
C MET A 336 -12.13 -25.70 -9.00
N SER A 337 -11.82 -26.99 -9.15
CA SER A 337 -12.23 -27.99 -8.17
C SER A 337 -11.37 -27.89 -6.91
N LYS A 338 -11.87 -28.37 -5.77
CA LYS A 338 -11.10 -28.42 -4.52
C LYS A 338 -9.74 -29.10 -4.69
N ALA A 339 -9.68 -30.22 -5.43
CA ALA A 339 -8.45 -30.94 -5.66
C ALA A 339 -7.47 -30.11 -6.51
N ALA A 340 -7.93 -29.51 -7.60
CA ALA A 340 -7.09 -28.67 -8.46
C ALA A 340 -6.55 -27.45 -7.72
N LEU A 341 -7.36 -26.82 -6.87
CA LEU A 341 -6.95 -25.67 -6.06
C LEU A 341 -5.88 -26.05 -5.04
N LEU A 342 -6.05 -27.19 -4.36
CA LEU A 342 -5.04 -27.69 -3.41
C LEU A 342 -3.72 -28.06 -4.10
N ASP A 343 -3.78 -28.68 -5.28
CA ASP A 343 -2.58 -29.00 -6.08
C ASP A 343 -1.83 -27.74 -6.54
N GLN A 344 -2.58 -26.70 -6.96
CA GLN A 344 -1.99 -25.41 -7.33
C GLN A 344 -1.34 -24.73 -6.11
N LEU A 345 -2.03 -24.68 -4.97
CA LEU A 345 -1.48 -24.09 -3.75
C LEU A 345 -0.24 -24.84 -3.23
N ALA A 346 -0.19 -26.17 -3.39
CA ALA A 346 1.00 -26.96 -3.08
C ALA A 346 2.19 -26.58 -3.99
N THR A 347 1.92 -26.35 -5.27
CA THR A 347 2.93 -25.87 -6.24
C THR A 347 3.41 -24.46 -5.88
N ASP A 348 2.48 -23.56 -5.57
CA ASP A 348 2.76 -22.19 -5.15
C ASP A 348 3.61 -22.17 -3.87
N ARG A 349 3.30 -23.05 -2.91
CA ARG A 349 4.09 -23.22 -1.68
C ARG A 349 5.52 -23.67 -1.96
N ALA A 350 5.71 -24.66 -2.84
CA ALA A 350 7.04 -25.13 -3.22
C ALA A 350 7.86 -24.04 -3.95
N ASN A 351 7.20 -23.23 -4.78
CA ASN A 351 7.84 -22.07 -5.41
C ASN A 351 8.22 -20.99 -4.37
N ALA A 352 7.34 -20.70 -3.41
CA ALA A 352 7.63 -19.75 -2.33
C ALA A 352 8.83 -20.19 -1.46
N GLU A 353 8.98 -21.49 -1.20
CA GLU A 353 10.17 -22.02 -0.51
C GLU A 353 11.45 -21.82 -1.34
N ARG A 354 11.37 -22.05 -2.66
CA ARG A 354 12.50 -21.87 -3.57
C ARG A 354 12.96 -20.42 -3.64
N TRP A 355 12.04 -19.47 -3.53
CA TRP A 355 12.31 -18.03 -3.60
C TRP A 355 12.44 -17.37 -2.23
N GLN A 356 12.62 -18.16 -1.16
CA GLN A 356 12.77 -17.61 0.17
C GLN A 356 14.07 -16.80 0.28
N VAL A 357 13.95 -15.53 0.68
CA VAL A 357 15.10 -14.69 1.01
C VAL A 357 15.43 -14.78 2.50
N ALA A 358 16.71 -14.87 2.83
CA ALA A 358 17.17 -14.98 4.21
C ALA A 358 17.04 -13.63 4.93
N GLY A 359 16.15 -13.56 5.91
CA GLY A 359 16.04 -12.44 6.84
C GLY A 359 15.09 -11.34 6.36
N GLN A 360 13.83 -11.45 6.78
CA GLN A 360 12.91 -10.36 7.13
C GLN A 360 11.80 -10.93 8.01
#